data_AF-A0A0M8TMV9-F1
#
_entry.id   AF-A0A0M8TMV9-F1
#
_cell.length_a   1.000
_cell.length_b   1.000
_cell.length_c   1.000
_cell.angle_alpha   90.00
_cell.angle_beta   90.00
_cell.angle_gamma   90.00
#
_symmetry.space_group_name_H-M   'P 1'
#
loop_
_entity.id
_entity.type
_entity.pdbx_description
1 polymer ?
#
loop_
_entity_poly.entity_id
_entity_poly.type
_entity_poly.pdbx_seq_one_letter_code
_entity_poly.pdbx_strand_id
1 'polypeptide(L)'
;MTSTELSWLLTAVRRGRVLTVTGRFRAPRSLLVRDVARRLSSNFCDGVAVVTVAEAGGVPELVAALGCVPGMPFLPCGTRDAASRLAERDMLLVLDGVDHLTADTLRWLRELLAVAPGLRILAAGRHPLAVGQGRVHRL
;
A
#
# COMPACT_ATOMS: atom_id res chain seq x y z
N MET A 1 -18.01 -3.75 4.88
CA MET A 1 -17.11 -3.35 5.98
C MET A 1 -17.87 -2.46 6.93
N THR A 2 -17.87 -2.83 8.20
CA THR A 2 -18.47 -2.08 9.30
C THR A 2 -17.59 -0.88 9.69
N SER A 3 -18.17 0.12 10.38
CA SER A 3 -17.41 1.28 10.91
C SER A 3 -16.29 0.85 11.88
N THR A 4 -16.54 -0.23 12.64
CA THR A 4 -15.57 -0.82 13.58
C THR A 4 -14.36 -1.42 12.86
N GLU A 5 -14.58 -2.18 11.79
CA GLU A 5 -13.49 -2.73 10.96
C GLU A 5 -12.62 -1.61 10.36
N LEU A 6 -13.24 -0.54 9.86
CA LEU A 6 -12.51 0.59 9.31
C LEU A 6 -11.66 1.31 10.36
N SER A 7 -12.23 1.54 11.54
CA SER A 7 -11.54 2.19 12.67
C SER A 7 -10.35 1.35 13.15
N TRP A 8 -10.52 0.02 13.16
CA TRP A 8 -9.43 -0.90 13.45
C TRP A 8 -8.34 -0.86 12.38
N LEU A 9 -8.70 -0.92 11.09
CA LEU A 9 -7.74 -0.81 9.98
C LEU A 9 -6.96 0.50 10.04
N LEU A 10 -7.65 1.63 10.28
CA LEU A 10 -7.02 2.93 10.49
C LEU A 10 -6.01 2.88 11.63
N THR A 11 -6.42 2.33 12.78
CA THR A 11 -5.55 2.23 13.95
C THR A 11 -4.35 1.33 13.67
N ALA A 12 -4.56 0.21 12.98
CA ALA A 12 -3.51 -0.74 12.63
C ALA A 12 -2.49 -0.13 11.64
N VAL A 13 -2.98 0.58 10.61
CA VAL A 13 -2.15 1.32 9.64
C VAL A 13 -1.43 2.49 10.33
N ARG A 14 -2.06 3.21 11.25
CA ARG A 14 -1.39 4.30 11.99
C ARG A 14 -0.33 3.78 12.97
N ARG A 15 -0.56 2.61 13.59
CA ARG A 15 0.37 1.97 14.53
C ARG A 15 1.47 1.15 13.86
N GLY A 16 1.36 0.85 12.56
CA GLY A 16 2.32 0.03 11.84
C GLY A 16 2.38 0.41 10.36
N ARG A 17 3.59 0.51 9.81
CA ARG A 17 3.78 0.98 8.43
C ARG A 17 3.29 0.01 7.36
N VAL A 18 3.17 -1.27 7.69
CA VAL A 18 2.70 -2.31 6.76
C VAL A 18 1.56 -3.07 7.41
N LEU A 19 0.42 -3.12 6.75
CA LEU A 19 -0.72 -3.94 7.13
C LEU A 19 -1.06 -4.85 5.97
N THR A 20 -1.05 -6.17 6.20
CA THR A 20 -1.54 -7.13 5.20
C THR A 20 -2.87 -7.69 5.64
N VAL A 21 -3.90 -7.45 4.85
CA VAL A 21 -5.21 -8.06 4.97
C VAL A 21 -5.19 -9.37 4.19
N THR A 22 -5.28 -10.46 4.94
CA THR A 22 -5.39 -11.84 4.44
C THR A 22 -6.80 -12.35 4.74
N GLY A 23 -7.29 -13.35 4.01
CA GLY A 23 -8.60 -13.95 4.32
C GLY A 23 -9.44 -14.29 3.10
N ARG A 24 -10.58 -14.94 3.35
CA ARG A 24 -11.58 -15.20 2.31
C ARG A 24 -12.47 -13.98 2.19
N PHE A 25 -12.10 -13.06 1.30
CA PHE A 25 -12.91 -11.88 1.02
C PHE A 25 -14.31 -12.30 0.54
N ARG A 26 -15.37 -11.88 1.26
CA ARG A 26 -16.77 -12.13 0.87
C ARG A 26 -17.19 -11.37 -0.39
N ALA A 27 -16.55 -10.23 -0.64
CA ALA A 27 -16.69 -9.41 -1.83
C ALA A 27 -15.42 -9.55 -2.70
N PRO A 28 -15.46 -9.16 -3.99
CA PRO A 28 -14.26 -9.06 -4.81
C PRO A 28 -13.19 -8.25 -4.06
N ARG A 29 -12.02 -8.84 -3.85
CA ARG A 29 -10.93 -8.23 -3.06
C ARG A 29 -10.63 -6.81 -3.55
N SER A 30 -10.61 -6.61 -4.86
CA SER A 30 -10.43 -5.32 -5.52
C SER A 30 -11.48 -4.27 -5.14
N LEU A 31 -12.76 -4.65 -5.01
CA LEU A 31 -13.81 -3.73 -4.55
C LEU A 31 -13.64 -3.36 -3.09
N LEU A 32 -13.32 -4.34 -2.22
CA LEU A 32 -13.08 -4.08 -0.81
C LEU A 32 -11.87 -3.15 -0.63
N VAL A 33 -10.79 -3.41 -1.36
CA VAL A 33 -9.57 -2.62 -1.33
C VAL A 33 -9.79 -1.19 -1.82
N ARG A 34 -10.52 -0.99 -2.92
CA ARG A 34 -10.89 0.34 -3.40
C ARG A 34 -11.81 1.07 -2.43
N ASP A 35 -12.75 0.37 -1.80
CA ASP A 35 -13.63 0.96 -0.80
C ASP A 35 -12.85 1.41 0.44
N VAL A 36 -11.92 0.58 0.91
CA VAL A 36 -10.99 0.93 1.99
C VAL A 36 -10.16 2.15 1.59
N ALA A 37 -9.53 2.15 0.41
CA ALA A 37 -8.72 3.26 -0.08
C ALA A 37 -9.50 4.59 -0.11
N ARG A 38 -10.72 4.58 -0.64
CA ARG A 38 -11.59 5.78 -0.68
C ARG A 38 -12.00 6.26 0.71
N ARG A 39 -12.25 5.36 1.65
CA ARG A 39 -12.61 5.74 3.03
C ARG A 39 -11.39 6.21 3.83
N LEU A 40 -10.22 5.66 3.53
CA LEU A 40 -8.98 6.04 4.17
C LEU A 40 -8.41 7.33 3.60
N SER A 41 -8.74 7.73 2.36
CA SER A 41 -8.11 8.89 1.70
C SER A 41 -8.24 10.19 2.46
N SER A 42 -9.36 10.42 3.16
CA SER A 42 -9.54 11.60 3.98
C SER A 42 -8.61 11.66 5.22
N ASN A 43 -7.90 10.57 5.54
CA ASN A 43 -6.96 10.48 6.67
C ASN A 43 -5.49 10.66 6.27
N PHE A 44 -5.18 10.77 4.97
CA PHE A 44 -3.83 10.89 4.44
C PHE A 44 -3.71 12.20 3.68
N CYS A 45 -2.84 13.10 4.15
CA CYS A 45 -2.70 14.45 3.59
C CYS A 45 -2.21 14.44 2.13
N ASP A 46 -1.38 13.47 1.77
CA ASP A 46 -0.82 13.31 0.42
C ASP A 46 -1.64 12.32 -0.44
N GLY A 47 -2.76 11.81 0.09
CA GLY A 47 -3.68 10.95 -0.64
C GLY A 47 -3.35 9.46 -0.57
N VAL A 48 -3.95 8.71 -1.50
CA VAL A 48 -3.93 7.23 -1.52
C VAL A 48 -3.67 6.73 -2.93
N ALA A 49 -2.66 5.89 -3.09
CA ALA A 49 -2.38 5.15 -4.32
C ALA A 49 -3.00 3.75 -4.20
N VAL A 50 -3.76 3.31 -5.22
CA VAL A 50 -4.26 1.93 -5.29
C VAL A 50 -3.62 1.24 -6.49
N VAL A 51 -2.93 0.14 -6.23
CA VAL A 51 -2.27 -0.68 -7.25
C VAL A 51 -2.89 -2.06 -7.23
N THR A 52 -3.51 -2.45 -8.34
CA THR A 52 -3.90 -3.84 -8.55
C THR A 52 -2.72 -4.57 -9.19
N VAL A 53 -2.10 -5.45 -8.42
CA VAL A 53 -0.99 -6.28 -8.83
C VAL A 53 -1.55 -7.46 -9.64
N ALA A 54 -1.44 -7.35 -10.97
CA ALA A 54 -1.73 -8.45 -11.88
C ALA A 54 -0.57 -9.45 -11.92
N GLU A 55 -0.71 -10.55 -12.67
CA GLU A 55 0.39 -11.47 -12.93
C GLU A 55 1.59 -10.69 -13.50
N ALA A 56 2.79 -10.90 -12.94
CA ALA A 56 4.03 -10.15 -13.22
C ALA A 56 4.14 -8.72 -12.62
N GLY A 57 3.43 -8.47 -11.52
CA GLY A 57 3.54 -7.28 -10.67
C GLY A 57 4.96 -6.75 -10.42
N GLY A 58 5.32 -5.63 -11.04
CA GLY A 58 6.68 -5.06 -11.03
C GLY A 58 6.81 -3.69 -10.37
N VAL A 59 8.06 -3.30 -10.10
CA VAL A 59 8.42 -1.93 -9.70
C VAL A 59 7.83 -0.84 -10.63
N PRO A 60 7.80 -1.00 -11.97
CA PRO A 60 7.24 0.01 -12.85
C PRO A 60 5.76 0.32 -12.60
N GLU A 61 4.95 -0.68 -12.28
CA GLU A 61 3.51 -0.50 -12.02
C GLU A 61 3.26 0.25 -10.71
N LEU A 62 4.07 -0.04 -9.69
CA LEU A 62 4.06 0.68 -8.43
C LEU A 62 4.46 2.15 -8.63
N VAL A 63 5.52 2.40 -9.40
CA VAL A 63 5.97 3.75 -9.73
C VAL A 63 4.89 4.51 -10.51
N ALA A 64 4.29 3.87 -11.51
CA ALA A 64 3.20 4.45 -12.29
C ALA A 64 1.99 4.80 -11.42
N ALA A 65 1.56 3.89 -10.54
CA ALA A 65 0.42 4.12 -9.67
C ALA A 65 0.66 5.22 -8.63
N LEU A 66 1.89 5.32 -8.09
CA LEU A 66 2.29 6.45 -7.25
C LEU A 66 2.28 7.77 -8.04
N GLY A 67 2.64 7.76 -9.32
CA GLY A 67 2.56 8.91 -10.22
C GLY A 67 1.14 9.34 -10.59
N CYS A 68 0.14 8.45 -10.48
CA CYS A 68 -1.26 8.77 -10.72
C CYS A 68 -1.97 9.45 -9.53
N VAL A 69 -1.32 9.54 -8.36
CA VAL A 69 -1.90 10.22 -7.21
C VAL A 69 -1.95 11.74 -7.46
N PRO A 70 -3.10 12.41 -7.28
CA PRO A 70 -3.20 13.84 -7.48
C PRO A 70 -2.21 14.59 -6.57
N GLY A 71 -1.35 15.43 -7.15
CA GLY A 71 -0.30 16.16 -6.40
C GLY A 71 1.05 15.42 -6.28
N MET A 72 1.17 14.21 -6.83
CA MET A 72 2.47 13.54 -6.97
C MET A 72 3.21 14.02 -8.23
N PRO A 73 4.45 14.54 -8.10
CA PRO A 73 5.30 14.75 -9.25
C PRO A 73 5.73 13.40 -9.82
N PHE A 74 5.81 13.30 -11.16
CA PHE A 74 6.25 12.10 -11.88
C PHE A 74 7.49 11.49 -11.20
N LEU A 75 7.34 10.28 -10.66
CA LEU A 75 8.43 9.57 -10.02
C LEU A 75 9.35 9.02 -11.12
N PRO A 76 10.62 9.43 -11.21
CA PRO A 76 11.56 8.71 -12.06
C PRO A 76 11.69 7.28 -11.55
N CYS A 77 12.01 6.33 -12.43
CA CYS A 77 12.09 4.89 -12.13
C CYS A 77 13.15 4.50 -11.07
N GLY A 78 13.75 5.44 -10.35
CA GLY A 78 14.77 5.23 -9.32
C GLY A 78 14.24 5.29 -7.89
N THR A 79 14.60 4.30 -7.06
CA THR A 79 14.19 4.22 -5.65
C THR A 79 14.56 5.46 -4.84
N ARG A 80 15.73 6.06 -5.09
CA ARG A 80 16.27 7.18 -4.29
C ARG A 80 15.50 8.49 -4.45
N ASP A 81 15.00 8.76 -5.65
CA ASP A 81 14.18 9.95 -5.92
C ASP A 81 12.75 9.77 -5.43
N ALA A 82 12.18 8.57 -5.62
CA ALA A 82 10.89 8.22 -5.05
C ALA A 82 10.90 8.29 -3.52
N ALA A 83 11.95 7.74 -2.91
CA ALA A 83 12.23 7.82 -1.49
C ALA A 83 12.24 9.25 -0.95
N SER A 84 13.06 10.12 -1.54
CA SER A 84 13.24 11.49 -1.07
C SER A 84 11.95 12.31 -1.20
N ARG A 85 11.14 12.04 -2.22
CA ARG A 85 9.85 12.70 -2.44
C ARG A 85 8.72 12.16 -1.57
N LEU A 86 8.83 10.92 -1.09
CA LEU A 86 7.87 10.29 -0.18
C LEU A 86 8.29 10.43 1.29
N ALA A 87 9.53 10.83 1.57
CA ALA A 87 10.09 10.94 2.92
C ALA A 87 9.27 11.84 3.86
N GLU A 88 8.78 12.96 3.34
CA GLU A 88 8.04 13.97 4.10
C GLU A 88 6.52 13.84 3.96
N ARG A 89 6.02 12.79 3.30
CA ARG A 89 4.60 12.65 2.94
C ARG A 89 3.87 11.61 3.77
N ASP A 90 2.66 11.94 4.21
CA ASP A 90 1.73 10.99 4.86
C ASP A 90 0.78 10.44 3.79
N MET A 91 1.19 9.31 3.20
CA MET A 91 0.50 8.70 2.06
C MET A 91 0.24 7.21 2.29
N LEU A 92 -0.87 6.72 1.76
CA LEU A 92 -1.22 5.30 1.80
C LEU A 92 -1.05 4.65 0.43
N LEU A 93 -0.22 3.61 0.36
CA LEU A 93 -0.10 2.74 -0.79
C LEU A 93 -0.90 1.45 -0.54
N VAL A 94 -1.88 1.19 -1.39
CA VAL A 94 -2.78 0.06 -1.27
C VAL A 94 -2.48 -0.94 -2.39
N LEU A 95 -2.11 -2.16 -2.02
CA LEU A 95 -1.70 -3.22 -2.95
C LEU A 95 -2.75 -4.32 -2.95
N ASP A 96 -3.39 -4.55 -4.10
CA ASP A 96 -4.37 -5.61 -4.31
C ASP A 96 -3.77 -6.70 -5.18
N GLY A 97 -3.34 -7.83 -4.61
CA GLY A 97 -2.72 -8.91 -5.40
C GLY A 97 -1.28 -9.24 -5.05
N VAL A 98 -0.92 -9.09 -3.78
CA VAL A 98 0.47 -9.25 -3.35
C VAL A 98 1.06 -10.65 -3.51
N ASP A 99 0.21 -11.63 -3.87
CA ASP A 99 0.59 -12.99 -4.21
C ASP A 99 1.48 -13.09 -5.46
N HIS A 100 1.45 -12.10 -6.36
CA HIS A 100 2.23 -12.07 -7.60
C HIS A 100 3.45 -11.14 -7.54
N LEU A 101 3.78 -10.59 -6.36
CA LEU A 101 4.91 -9.69 -6.22
C LEU A 101 6.24 -10.45 -6.36
N THR A 102 7.11 -9.93 -7.22
CA THR A 102 8.46 -10.44 -7.37
C THR A 102 9.35 -10.05 -6.17
N ALA A 103 10.45 -10.79 -5.98
CA ALA A 103 11.42 -10.49 -4.93
C ALA A 103 12.03 -9.09 -5.07
N ASP A 104 12.28 -8.63 -6.30
CA ASP A 104 12.75 -7.26 -6.57
C ASP A 104 11.75 -6.20 -6.14
N THR A 105 10.47 -6.42 -6.39
CA THR A 105 9.42 -5.51 -5.93
C THR A 105 9.35 -5.45 -4.41
N LEU A 106 9.45 -6.61 -3.73
CA LEU A 106 9.49 -6.64 -2.27
C LEU A 106 10.71 -5.88 -1.73
N ARG A 107 11.89 -6.07 -2.32
CA ARG A 107 13.12 -5.34 -1.95
C ARG A 107 12.94 -3.84 -2.13
N TRP A 108 12.39 -3.42 -3.27
CA TRP A 108 12.10 -2.01 -3.56
C TRP A 108 11.14 -1.40 -2.52
N LEU A 109 10.07 -2.10 -2.16
CA LEU A 109 9.15 -1.66 -1.11
C LEU A 109 9.82 -1.57 0.28
N ARG A 110 10.75 -2.50 0.62
CA ARG A 110 11.51 -2.42 1.89
C ARG A 110 12.37 -1.17 1.93
N GLU A 111 13.10 -0.90 0.85
CA GLU A 111 13.94 0.29 0.72
C GLU A 111 13.09 1.56 0.85
N LEU A 112 11.93 1.61 0.17
CA LEU A 112 11.00 2.74 0.21
C LEU A 112 10.43 2.99 1.61
N LEU A 113 10.08 1.94 2.36
CA LEU A 113 9.58 2.06 3.74
C LEU A 113 10.65 2.52 4.75
N ALA A 114 11.92 2.23 4.47
CA ALA A 114 13.04 2.63 5.33
C ALA A 114 13.30 4.13 5.24
N VAL A 115 13.20 4.68 4.03
CA VAL A 115 13.46 6.09 3.70
C VAL A 115 12.22 6.97 3.78
N ALA A 116 11.01 6.40 3.65
CA ALA A 116 9.75 7.13 3.75
C ALA A 116 8.99 6.78 5.04
N PRO A 117 9.25 7.47 6.16
CA PRO A 117 8.59 7.19 7.44
C PRO A 117 7.09 7.47 7.45
N GLY A 118 6.62 8.40 6.61
CA GLY A 118 5.20 8.72 6.44
C GLY A 118 4.46 7.81 5.45
N LEU A 119 5.18 7.00 4.65
CA LEU A 119 4.56 6.04 3.74
C LEU A 119 4.01 4.84 4.51
N ARG A 120 2.74 4.52 4.24
CA ARG A 120 2.06 3.35 4.80
C ARG A 120 1.60 2.43 3.68
N ILE A 121 1.68 1.12 3.91
CA ILE A 121 1.29 0.10 2.92
C ILE A 121 0.16 -0.75 3.47
N LEU A 122 -0.94 -0.82 2.73
CA LEU A 122 -2.04 -1.75 2.94
C LEU A 122 -2.03 -2.80 1.82
N ALA A 123 -1.54 -3.99 2.12
CA ALA A 123 -1.57 -5.11 1.18
C ALA A 123 -2.82 -5.97 1.38
N ALA A 124 -3.41 -6.46 0.30
CA ALA A 124 -4.48 -7.44 0.30
C ALA A 124 -4.06 -8.66 -0.53
N GLY A 125 -4.05 -9.83 0.10
CA GLY A 125 -3.45 -11.04 -0.47
C GLY A 125 -3.91 -12.31 0.21
N ARG A 126 -3.48 -13.46 -0.31
CA ARG A 126 -3.61 -14.75 0.40
C ARG A 126 -2.49 -14.92 1.41
N HIS A 127 -1.32 -14.35 1.12
CA HIS A 127 -0.13 -14.41 1.96
C HIS A 127 0.22 -13.05 2.57
N PRO A 128 0.82 -13.02 3.77
CA PRO A 128 1.31 -11.80 4.39
C PRO A 128 2.46 -11.20 3.57
N LEU A 129 2.50 -9.87 3.50
CA LEU A 129 3.56 -9.15 2.80
C LEU A 129 4.87 -9.23 3.60
N ALA A 130 5.91 -9.84 3.05
CA ALA A 130 7.20 -10.06 3.72
C ALA A 130 8.11 -8.81 3.74
N VAL A 131 7.56 -7.64 4.08
CA VAL A 131 8.23 -6.32 4.04
C VAL A 131 8.21 -5.74 5.45
N GLY A 132 9.39 -5.64 6.07
CA GLY A 132 9.55 -5.04 7.39
C GLY A 132 8.72 -5.70 8.50
N GLN A 133 8.39 -4.91 9.53
CA GLN A 133 7.54 -5.31 10.67
C GLN A 133 6.07 -5.05 10.32
N GLY A 134 5.50 -5.86 9.42
CA GLY A 134 4.11 -5.75 9.00
C GLY A 134 3.14 -6.47 9.94
N ARG A 135 1.98 -5.85 10.19
CA ARG A 135 0.86 -6.51 10.88
C ARG A 135 0.04 -7.30 9.86
N VAL A 136 -0.48 -8.44 10.27
CA VAL A 136 -1.36 -9.27 9.44
C VAL A 136 -2.75 -9.27 10.07
N HIS A 137 -3.76 -8.92 9.28
CA HIS A 137 -5.16 -9.03 9.65
C HIS A 137 -5.80 -10.16 8.86
N ARG A 138 -6.64 -10.98 9.50
CA ARG A 138 -7.41 -12.02 8.82
C ARG A 138 -8.88 -11.63 8.82
N LEU A 139 -9.45 -11.42 7.62
CA LEU A 139 -10.89 -11.28 7.40
C LEU A 139 -11.59 -12.64 7.34
#